data_AF-A0A815TBC4-F1
#
_entry.id   AF-A0A815TBC4-F1
#
_cell.length_a   1.000
_cell.length_b   1.000
_cell.length_c   1.000
_cell.angle_alpha   90.00
_cell.angle_beta   90.00
_cell.angle_gamma   90.00
#
_symmetry.space_group_name_H-M   'P 1'
#
loop_
_entity.id
_entity.type
_entity.pdbx_description
1 polymer ?
#
loop_
_entity_poly.entity_id
_entity_poly.type
_entity_poly.pdbx_seq_one_letter_code
_entity_poly.pdbx_strand_id
1 'polypeptide(L)'
;MKSFSYYFIDREFLSKLKFVYDIPQTSDTTEIRYLPQSPLKTYIWRSIEYNETLFGPMYRFIFGLICICSIFIYMYELVVTRNENFLEFTEKYSGYFQNRIHSVNVTVRFIDYRPDTYRLAFSIEILFVFLWTIELLMYLLSAPSVYFCIKSIFFWIDIINILNAIIYGIFSLTYNRQSNVVTNHIKSMTFTFQCMNIIKTIRMIKLGRYHKSIKLILQSFGEASMDIFTLSIVLLGTSCVFGAVIYSIERTTNPATSTILFPTVGNSVYYTLLAITNVGFEGFLPSTYLGKWIACAAITIGLLTIALPLPLILSPYTEKLLTKNKKIIYQNVDGSEISNDDPDVEYIRDY
;
A
#
# COMPACT_ATOMS: atom_id res chain seq x y z
N MET A 1 27.18 -14.28 21.13
CA MET A 1 27.05 -14.51 19.68
C MET A 1 26.37 -13.28 19.09
N LYS A 2 27.00 -12.62 18.12
CA LYS A 2 26.73 -11.22 17.70
C LYS A 2 25.27 -10.98 17.31
N SER A 3 24.61 -10.05 18.00
CA SER A 3 23.36 -9.43 17.58
C SER A 3 23.56 -8.80 16.19
N PHE A 4 22.70 -9.17 15.24
CA PHE A 4 22.66 -8.64 13.88
C PHE A 4 22.32 -7.14 13.93
N SER A 5 23.38 -6.33 14.02
CA SER A 5 23.33 -4.88 13.85
C SER A 5 23.06 -4.56 12.37
N TYR A 6 21.78 -4.54 12.00
CA TYR A 6 21.34 -3.92 10.76
C TYR A 6 21.35 -2.39 10.93
N TYR A 7 21.84 -1.69 9.89
CA TYR A 7 22.08 -0.25 9.74
C TYR A 7 23.49 0.25 10.08
N PHE A 8 24.43 -0.13 9.21
CA PHE A 8 25.67 0.61 8.95
C PHE A 8 25.31 1.92 8.20
N ILE A 9 24.84 2.93 8.92
CA ILE A 9 24.85 4.31 8.41
C ILE A 9 26.04 4.98 9.08
N ASP A 10 27.02 5.36 8.28
CA ASP A 10 28.27 5.97 8.74
C ASP A 10 27.99 7.26 9.54
N ARG A 11 28.72 7.47 10.65
CA ARG A 11 28.57 8.70 11.45
C ARG A 11 28.93 9.94 10.65
N GLU A 12 29.85 9.81 9.70
CA GLU A 12 30.23 10.91 8.80
C GLU A 12 29.05 11.32 7.91
N PHE A 13 28.31 10.35 7.37
CA PHE A 13 27.11 10.61 6.55
C PHE A 13 26.00 11.29 7.38
N LEU A 14 25.79 10.84 8.61
CA LEU A 14 24.82 11.45 9.53
C LEU A 14 25.20 12.89 9.92
N SER A 15 26.50 13.20 10.05
CA SER A 15 26.97 14.56 10.34
C SER A 15 26.73 15.51 9.17
N LYS A 16 26.93 15.03 7.92
CA LYS A 16 26.62 15.80 6.70
C LYS A 16 25.12 16.05 6.57
N LEU A 17 24.27 15.07 6.89
CA LEU A 17 22.82 15.26 6.89
C LEU A 17 22.35 16.29 7.93
N LYS A 18 22.90 16.26 9.15
CA LYS A 18 22.58 17.25 10.19
C LYS A 18 22.92 18.68 9.75
N PHE A 19 24.05 18.86 9.08
CA PHE A 19 24.49 20.15 8.56
C PHE A 19 23.63 20.63 7.38
N VAL A 20 23.21 19.73 6.48
CA VAL A 20 22.43 20.08 5.28
C VAL A 20 20.95 20.40 5.60
N TYR A 21 20.37 19.71 6.60
CA TYR A 21 18.94 19.85 6.94
C TYR A 21 18.66 20.71 8.18
N ASP A 22 19.68 21.37 8.73
CA ASP A 22 19.59 22.28 9.88
C ASP A 22 18.78 21.70 11.05
N ILE A 23 19.02 20.41 11.34
CA ILE A 23 18.24 19.65 12.32
C ILE A 23 18.56 20.21 13.72
N PRO A 24 17.57 20.73 14.47
CA PRO A 24 17.80 21.32 15.78
C PRO A 24 18.45 20.31 16.73
N GLN A 25 19.39 20.77 17.56
CA GLN A 25 20.01 19.93 18.58
C GLN A 25 18.96 19.49 19.59
N THR A 26 18.56 18.22 19.50
CA THR A 26 17.85 17.39 20.48
C THR A 26 17.18 18.18 21.61
N SER A 27 15.95 18.63 21.40
CA SER A 27 15.03 18.79 22.53
C SER A 27 14.87 17.41 23.17
N ASP A 28 15.05 17.30 24.48
CA ASP A 28 14.77 16.10 25.26
C ASP A 28 13.28 15.73 25.16
N THR A 29 12.87 15.14 24.04
CA THR A 29 11.48 14.71 23.85
C THR A 29 11.26 13.45 24.68
N THR A 30 10.54 13.59 25.79
CA THR A 30 10.06 12.46 26.59
C THR A 30 8.97 11.71 25.83
N GLU A 31 9.12 10.40 25.65
CA GLU A 31 8.10 9.55 25.05
C GLU A 31 7.34 8.81 26.16
N ILE A 32 6.05 9.11 26.31
CA ILE A 32 5.18 8.44 27.28
C ILE A 32 4.65 7.15 26.66
N ARG A 33 4.84 6.02 27.34
CA ARG A 33 4.36 4.70 26.94
C ARG A 33 3.38 4.15 27.97
N TYR A 34 2.22 3.68 27.50
CA TYR A 34 1.18 3.13 28.36
C TYR A 34 1.30 1.62 28.44
N LEU A 35 1.29 1.09 29.67
CA LEU A 35 1.36 -0.34 29.94
C LEU A 35 0.06 -0.86 30.60
N PRO A 36 -0.36 -2.11 30.30
CA PRO A 36 -1.44 -2.77 31.03
C PRO A 36 -0.96 -3.24 32.41
N GLN A 37 -1.90 -3.51 33.33
CA GLN A 37 -1.58 -3.87 34.71
C GLN A 37 -1.08 -5.32 34.91
N SER A 38 -1.38 -6.25 33.99
CA SER A 38 -1.01 -7.67 34.18
C SER A 38 0.27 -8.05 33.43
N PRO A 39 1.16 -8.86 34.05
CA PRO A 39 2.53 -9.07 33.55
C PRO A 39 2.55 -9.76 32.17
N LEU A 40 1.68 -10.74 31.94
CA LEU A 40 1.56 -11.40 30.64
C LEU A 40 1.06 -10.47 29.53
N LYS A 41 0.09 -9.58 29.84
CA LYS A 41 -0.40 -8.60 28.87
C LYS A 41 0.68 -7.58 28.56
N THR A 42 1.43 -7.14 29.58
CA THR A 42 2.55 -6.20 29.43
C THR A 42 3.64 -6.79 28.55
N TYR A 43 4.02 -8.05 28.78
CA TYR A 43 5.02 -8.74 27.96
C TYR A 43 4.59 -8.83 26.48
N ILE A 44 3.34 -9.25 26.20
CA ILE A 44 2.83 -9.36 24.84
C ILE A 44 2.72 -7.98 24.18
N TRP A 45 2.19 -6.97 24.88
CA TRP A 45 2.05 -5.60 24.36
C TRP A 45 3.40 -4.99 24.02
N ARG A 46 4.40 -5.13 24.89
CA ARG A 46 5.78 -4.66 24.66
C ARG A 46 6.44 -5.37 23.49
N SER A 47 6.18 -6.67 23.32
CA SER A 47 6.68 -7.43 22.17
C SER A 47 6.11 -6.91 20.85
N ILE A 48 4.80 -6.66 20.82
CA ILE A 48 4.06 -6.31 19.61
C ILE A 48 4.27 -4.83 19.24
N GLU A 49 4.04 -3.90 20.17
CA GLU A 49 4.06 -2.45 19.87
C GLU A 49 5.47 -1.86 19.92
N TYR A 50 6.23 -2.12 21.00
CA TYR A 50 7.50 -1.44 21.29
C TYR A 50 8.76 -2.21 20.87
N ASN A 51 8.67 -3.52 20.65
CA ASN A 51 9.79 -4.38 20.28
C ASN A 51 10.94 -4.41 21.31
N GLU A 52 10.60 -4.39 22.59
CA GLU A 52 11.58 -4.36 23.69
C GLU A 52 11.94 -5.75 24.23
N THR A 53 11.14 -6.77 23.91
CA THR A 53 11.33 -8.13 24.41
C THR A 53 12.14 -8.98 23.44
N LEU A 54 12.68 -10.10 23.92
CA LEU A 54 13.32 -11.13 23.08
C LEU A 54 12.36 -11.70 22.02
N PHE A 55 11.06 -11.78 22.32
CA PHE A 55 10.04 -12.30 21.42
C PHE A 55 9.67 -11.32 20.29
N GLY A 56 9.76 -10.01 20.53
CA GLY A 56 9.38 -8.96 19.57
C GLY A 56 10.04 -9.08 18.19
N PRO A 57 11.39 -9.17 18.10
CA PRO A 57 12.09 -9.27 16.82
C PRO A 57 11.70 -10.52 16.03
N MET A 58 11.54 -11.66 16.72
CA MET A 58 11.14 -12.93 16.10
C MET A 58 9.71 -12.84 15.55
N TYR A 59 8.77 -12.33 16.34
CA TYR A 59 7.39 -12.09 15.91
C TYR A 59 7.35 -11.21 14.65
N ARG A 60 8.07 -10.08 14.63
CA ARG A 60 8.11 -9.17 13.49
C ARG A 60 8.71 -9.81 12.24
N PHE A 61 9.78 -10.57 12.40
CA PHE A 61 10.39 -11.29 11.28
C PHE A 61 9.43 -12.32 10.68
N ILE A 62 8.80 -13.15 11.52
CA ILE A 62 7.89 -14.21 11.08
C ILE A 62 6.63 -13.62 10.43
N PHE A 63 5.93 -12.70 11.11
CA PHE A 63 4.71 -12.10 10.57
C PHE A 63 4.99 -11.18 9.37
N GLY A 64 6.17 -10.55 9.32
CA GLY A 64 6.65 -9.85 8.14
C GLY A 64 6.81 -10.79 6.94
N LEU A 65 7.45 -11.94 7.13
CA LEU A 65 7.62 -12.95 6.07
C LEU A 65 6.28 -13.55 5.63
N ILE A 66 5.39 -13.86 6.57
CA ILE A 66 4.01 -14.30 6.28
C ILE A 66 3.26 -13.25 5.45
N CYS A 67 3.38 -11.96 5.81
CA CYS A 67 2.77 -10.86 5.06
C CYS A 67 3.26 -10.83 3.60
N ILE A 68 4.57 -10.89 3.40
CA ILE A 68 5.21 -10.91 2.07
C ILE A 68 4.74 -12.14 1.27
N CYS A 69 4.82 -13.34 1.85
CA CYS A 69 4.37 -14.58 1.21
C CYS A 69 2.90 -14.50 0.80
N SER A 70 2.03 -13.95 1.65
CA SER A 70 0.61 -13.82 1.33
C SER A 70 0.34 -12.93 0.12
N ILE A 71 1.16 -11.89 -0.10
CA ILE A 71 1.05 -11.03 -1.28
C ILE A 71 1.54 -11.76 -2.53
N PHE A 72 2.67 -12.47 -2.45
CA PHE A 72 3.18 -13.24 -3.59
C PHE A 72 2.22 -14.35 -4.03
N ILE A 73 1.61 -15.05 -3.07
CA ILE A 73 0.61 -16.08 -3.36
C ILE A 73 -0.64 -15.47 -4.01
N TYR A 74 -1.09 -14.31 -3.54
CA TYR A 74 -2.20 -13.59 -4.18
C TYR A 74 -1.84 -13.10 -5.60
N MET A 75 -0.60 -12.62 -5.82
CA MET A 75 -0.13 -12.24 -7.16
C MET A 75 -0.10 -13.44 -8.11
N TYR A 76 0.35 -14.59 -7.62
CA TYR A 76 0.30 -15.85 -8.37
C TYR A 76 -1.14 -16.25 -8.72
N GLU A 77 -2.06 -16.20 -7.74
CA GLU A 77 -3.49 -16.45 -7.95
C GLU A 77 -4.07 -15.54 -9.06
N LEU A 78 -3.73 -14.25 -9.04
CA LEU A 78 -4.17 -13.27 -10.04
C LEU A 78 -3.68 -13.62 -11.46
N VAL A 79 -2.40 -13.99 -11.58
CA VAL A 79 -1.80 -14.35 -12.88
C VAL A 79 -2.42 -15.64 -13.42
N VAL A 80 -2.53 -16.68 -12.59
CA VAL A 80 -3.12 -17.97 -12.99
C VAL A 80 -4.58 -17.79 -13.42
N THR A 81 -5.39 -17.08 -12.62
CA THR A 81 -6.79 -16.82 -12.93
C THR A 81 -6.94 -16.06 -14.25
N ARG A 82 -6.06 -15.10 -14.54
CA ARG A 82 -6.11 -14.34 -15.79
C ARG A 82 -5.71 -15.20 -16.99
N ASN A 83 -4.70 -16.05 -16.86
CA ASN A 83 -4.22 -16.92 -17.92
C ASN A 83 -5.23 -17.98 -18.30
N GLU A 84 -5.89 -18.62 -17.33
CA GLU A 84 -6.93 -19.63 -17.60
C GLU A 84 -8.13 -19.01 -18.33
N ASN A 85 -8.61 -17.84 -17.87
CA ASN A 85 -9.68 -17.11 -18.55
C ASN A 85 -9.29 -16.68 -19.98
N PHE A 86 -8.02 -16.32 -20.21
CA PHE A 86 -7.52 -15.94 -21.54
C PHE A 86 -7.37 -17.17 -22.46
N LEU A 87 -6.88 -18.29 -21.94
CA LEU A 87 -6.76 -19.54 -22.68
C LEU A 87 -8.13 -20.09 -23.06
N GLU A 88 -9.10 -20.08 -22.15
CA GLU A 88 -10.48 -20.49 -22.46
C GLU A 88 -11.12 -19.54 -23.49
N PHE A 89 -10.90 -18.23 -23.38
CA PHE A 89 -11.30 -17.28 -24.41
C PHE A 89 -10.64 -17.60 -25.77
N THR A 90 -9.36 -17.93 -25.79
CA THR A 90 -8.66 -18.20 -27.05
C THR A 90 -9.12 -19.53 -27.68
N GLU A 91 -9.27 -20.58 -26.88
CA GLU A 91 -9.71 -21.90 -27.32
C GLU A 91 -11.16 -21.88 -27.81
N LYS A 92 -12.05 -21.23 -27.05
CA LYS A 92 -13.46 -21.05 -27.42
C LYS A 92 -13.61 -20.23 -28.69
N TYR A 93 -12.83 -19.17 -28.91
CA TYR A 93 -12.97 -18.39 -30.15
C TYR A 93 -12.20 -18.99 -31.34
N SER A 94 -11.16 -19.79 -31.12
CA SER A 94 -10.50 -20.56 -32.19
C SER A 94 -11.44 -21.61 -32.79
N GLY A 95 -12.26 -22.29 -31.97
CA GLY A 95 -13.28 -23.22 -32.43
C GLY A 95 -14.45 -22.56 -33.17
N TYR A 96 -14.76 -21.29 -32.84
CA TYR A 96 -15.83 -20.53 -33.53
C TYR A 96 -15.37 -19.94 -34.87
N PHE A 97 -14.05 -19.76 -35.07
CA PHE A 97 -13.51 -19.37 -36.37
C PHE A 97 -13.52 -20.53 -37.38
N GLN A 98 -13.47 -21.79 -36.94
CA GLN A 98 -13.64 -22.93 -37.84
C GLN A 98 -15.10 -23.20 -38.23
N ASN A 99 -16.07 -22.91 -37.35
CA ASN A 99 -17.47 -23.32 -37.55
C ASN A 99 -18.45 -22.20 -37.96
N ARG A 100 -18.00 -21.02 -38.39
CA ARG A 100 -18.89 -19.98 -38.94
C ARG A 100 -19.10 -20.08 -40.46
N ILE A 101 -19.42 -21.28 -40.92
CA ILE A 101 -20.48 -21.49 -41.90
C ILE A 101 -21.69 -22.00 -41.09
N HIS A 102 -22.74 -21.18 -40.99
CA HIS A 102 -24.08 -21.46 -40.42
C HIS A 102 -24.35 -21.11 -38.94
N SER A 103 -24.76 -19.84 -38.77
CA SER A 103 -25.89 -19.38 -37.94
C SER A 103 -26.41 -20.28 -36.80
N VAL A 104 -26.05 -19.97 -35.55
CA VAL A 104 -26.92 -20.26 -34.38
C VAL A 104 -26.73 -19.18 -33.30
N ASN A 105 -27.84 -18.72 -32.73
CA ASN A 105 -27.88 -17.87 -31.54
C ASN A 105 -27.31 -18.62 -30.34
N VAL A 106 -26.07 -18.32 -29.94
CA VAL A 106 -25.43 -18.95 -28.78
C VAL A 106 -25.68 -18.12 -27.53
N THR A 107 -26.49 -18.65 -26.62
CA THR A 107 -26.56 -18.18 -25.23
C THR A 107 -25.36 -18.76 -24.47
N VAL A 108 -24.44 -17.89 -24.07
CA VAL A 108 -23.22 -18.26 -23.35
C VAL A 108 -23.57 -18.62 -21.90
N ARG A 109 -23.58 -19.91 -21.56
CA ARG A 109 -23.47 -20.37 -20.17
C ARG A 109 -21.99 -20.49 -19.80
N PHE A 110 -21.54 -19.67 -18.85
CA PHE A 110 -20.25 -19.83 -18.17
C PHE A 110 -20.40 -21.03 -17.22
N ILE A 111 -19.78 -22.16 -17.55
CA ILE A 111 -19.66 -23.29 -16.61
C ILE A 111 -18.32 -23.08 -15.90
N ASP A 112 -18.39 -22.61 -14.65
CA ASP A 112 -17.24 -22.43 -13.76
C ASP A 112 -16.58 -23.80 -13.47
N TYR A 113 -15.61 -24.23 -14.28
CA TYR A 113 -14.67 -25.27 -13.87
C TYR A 113 -13.64 -24.61 -12.94
N ARG A 114 -13.74 -24.85 -11.63
CA ARG A 114 -12.72 -24.39 -10.67
C ARG A 114 -11.61 -25.43 -10.56
N PRO A 115 -10.42 -25.22 -11.14
CA PRO A 115 -9.31 -26.16 -11.03
C PRO A 115 -8.88 -26.35 -9.56
N ASP A 116 -8.23 -27.48 -9.25
CA ASP A 116 -7.76 -27.81 -7.89
C ASP A 116 -6.83 -26.74 -7.30
N THR A 117 -6.14 -25.99 -8.17
CA THR A 117 -5.32 -24.82 -7.84
C THR A 117 -6.12 -23.75 -7.09
N TYR A 118 -7.38 -23.51 -7.47
CA TYR A 118 -8.26 -22.55 -6.80
C TYR A 118 -8.62 -23.00 -5.37
N ARG A 119 -8.87 -24.30 -5.17
CA ARG A 119 -9.22 -24.85 -3.84
C ARG A 119 -8.05 -24.72 -2.87
N LEU A 120 -6.84 -24.96 -3.36
CA LEU A 120 -5.61 -24.79 -2.58
C LEU A 120 -5.36 -23.31 -2.25
N ALA A 121 -5.47 -22.41 -3.23
CA ALA A 121 -5.31 -20.97 -3.03
C ALA A 121 -6.32 -20.43 -1.98
N PHE A 122 -7.57 -20.86 -2.07
CA PHE A 122 -8.60 -20.51 -1.09
C PHE A 122 -8.29 -21.03 0.32
N SER A 123 -7.78 -22.26 0.43
CA SER A 123 -7.39 -22.84 1.73
C SER A 123 -6.23 -22.08 2.37
N ILE A 124 -5.24 -21.69 1.57
CA ILE A 124 -4.10 -20.88 2.01
C ILE A 124 -4.57 -19.48 2.45
N GLU A 125 -5.50 -18.87 1.72
CA GLU A 125 -6.04 -17.56 2.07
C GLU A 125 -6.80 -17.61 3.41
N ILE A 126 -7.59 -18.67 3.67
CA ILE A 126 -8.22 -18.88 4.98
C ILE A 126 -7.16 -18.99 6.09
N LEU A 127 -6.05 -19.70 5.83
CA LEU A 127 -4.96 -19.82 6.78
C LEU A 127 -4.32 -18.45 7.10
N PHE A 128 -4.12 -17.59 6.10
CA PHE A 128 -3.65 -16.22 6.35
C PHE A 128 -4.64 -15.40 7.16
N VAL A 129 -5.93 -15.46 6.82
CA VAL A 129 -6.99 -14.77 7.59
C VAL A 129 -6.97 -15.24 9.04
N PHE A 130 -6.82 -16.54 9.28
CA PHE A 130 -6.70 -17.12 10.63
C PHE A 130 -5.45 -16.62 11.38
N LEU A 131 -4.31 -16.47 10.72
CA LEU A 131 -3.12 -15.89 11.35
C LEU A 131 -3.33 -14.41 11.69
N TRP A 132 -4.02 -13.65 10.83
CA TRP A 132 -4.38 -12.26 11.09
C TRP A 132 -5.41 -12.11 12.22
N THR A 133 -6.37 -13.03 12.34
CA THR A 133 -7.32 -13.02 13.48
C THR A 133 -6.61 -13.30 14.80
N ILE A 134 -5.65 -14.23 14.82
CA ILE A 134 -4.83 -14.48 16.01
C ILE A 134 -4.02 -13.24 16.38
N GLU A 135 -3.37 -12.59 15.41
CA GLU A 135 -2.62 -11.37 15.65
C GLU A 135 -3.48 -10.24 16.20
N LEU A 136 -4.66 -10.03 15.62
CA LEU A 136 -5.64 -9.06 16.09
C LEU A 136 -6.10 -9.37 17.51
N LEU A 137 -6.36 -10.64 17.82
CA LEU A 137 -6.77 -11.08 19.16
C LEU A 137 -5.66 -10.86 20.18
N MET A 138 -4.42 -11.23 19.86
CA MET A 138 -3.26 -10.95 20.72
C MET A 138 -3.11 -9.45 20.98
N TYR A 139 -3.31 -8.62 19.96
CA TYR A 139 -3.26 -7.17 20.10
C TYR A 139 -4.37 -6.63 21.00
N LEU A 140 -5.61 -7.07 20.79
CA LEU A 140 -6.76 -6.63 21.58
C LEU A 140 -6.68 -7.07 23.05
N LEU A 141 -6.21 -8.30 23.31
CA LEU A 141 -6.10 -8.85 24.67
C LEU A 141 -4.93 -8.27 25.47
N SER A 142 -3.84 -7.87 24.77
CA SER A 142 -2.65 -7.28 25.40
C SER A 142 -2.75 -5.77 25.59
N ALA A 143 -3.64 -5.09 24.86
CA ALA A 143 -3.74 -3.65 24.92
C ALA A 143 -4.14 -3.12 26.31
N PRO A 144 -3.57 -1.99 26.74
CA PRO A 144 -3.99 -1.32 27.98
C PRO A 144 -5.43 -0.82 27.92
N SER A 145 -5.90 -0.39 26.75
CA SER A 145 -7.33 -0.10 26.49
C SER A 145 -7.66 -0.28 25.02
N VAL A 146 -8.94 -0.53 24.71
CA VAL A 146 -9.43 -0.69 23.33
C VAL A 146 -9.26 0.60 22.51
N TYR A 147 -9.23 1.76 23.16
CA TYR A 147 -9.01 3.04 22.50
C TYR A 147 -7.66 3.11 21.77
N PHE A 148 -6.59 2.61 22.40
CA PHE A 148 -5.27 2.55 21.75
C PHE A 148 -5.29 1.66 20.52
N CYS A 149 -6.04 0.56 20.54
CA CYS A 149 -6.22 -0.30 19.38
C CYS A 149 -6.92 0.44 18.23
N ILE A 150 -8.04 1.11 18.50
CA ILE A 150 -8.84 1.80 17.48
C ILE A 150 -8.07 2.95 16.81
N LYS A 151 -7.17 3.60 17.55
CA LYS A 151 -6.31 4.67 17.01
C LYS A 151 -5.26 4.14 16.02
N SER A 152 -4.94 2.85 16.06
CA SER A 152 -3.95 2.22 15.19
C SER A 152 -4.52 1.91 13.80
N ILE A 153 -3.87 2.41 12.74
CA ILE A 153 -4.27 2.06 11.36
C ILE A 153 -4.18 0.56 11.08
N PHE A 154 -3.25 -0.13 11.76
CA PHE A 154 -3.04 -1.57 11.57
C PHE A 154 -4.23 -2.40 12.09
N PHE A 155 -4.90 -1.94 13.14
CA PHE A 155 -6.11 -2.57 13.66
C PHE A 155 -7.22 -2.59 12.60
N TRP A 156 -7.42 -1.47 11.91
CA TRP A 156 -8.43 -1.37 10.86
C TRP A 156 -8.11 -2.24 9.64
N ILE A 157 -6.84 -2.37 9.28
CA ILE A 157 -6.43 -3.26 8.19
C ILE A 157 -6.78 -4.72 8.52
N ASP A 158 -6.55 -5.15 9.77
CA ASP A 158 -6.91 -6.51 10.21
C ASP A 158 -8.42 -6.75 10.16
N ILE A 159 -9.21 -5.80 10.65
CA ILE A 159 -10.67 -5.85 10.58
C ILE A 159 -11.17 -5.92 9.13
N ILE A 160 -10.63 -5.08 8.24
CA ILE A 160 -11.01 -5.07 6.82
C ILE A 160 -10.71 -6.41 6.16
N ASN A 161 -9.55 -7.02 6.46
CA ASN A 161 -9.19 -8.34 5.90
C ASN A 161 -10.14 -9.44 6.37
N ILE A 162 -10.48 -9.46 7.66
CA ILE A 162 -11.42 -10.45 8.22
C ILE A 162 -12.81 -10.25 7.62
N LEU A 163 -13.28 -9.01 7.53
CA LEU A 163 -14.57 -8.69 6.95
C LEU A 163 -14.63 -9.09 5.47
N ASN A 164 -13.57 -8.79 4.71
CA ASN A 164 -13.46 -9.18 3.31
C ASN A 164 -13.57 -10.70 3.14
N ALA A 165 -12.91 -11.48 4.00
CA ALA A 165 -12.99 -12.93 3.99
C ALA A 165 -14.40 -13.46 4.30
N ILE A 166 -15.09 -12.87 5.28
CA ILE A 166 -16.46 -13.23 5.64
C ILE A 166 -17.42 -12.94 4.48
N ILE A 167 -17.36 -11.73 3.91
CA ILE A 167 -18.19 -11.34 2.77
C ILE A 167 -17.93 -12.28 1.60
N TYR A 168 -16.67 -12.66 1.37
CA TYR A 168 -16.29 -13.53 0.25
C TYR A 168 -16.88 -14.92 0.41
N GLY A 169 -16.81 -15.46 1.64
CA GLY A 169 -17.41 -16.73 2.00
C GLY A 169 -18.93 -16.74 1.81
N ILE A 170 -19.63 -15.73 2.34
CA ILE A 170 -21.09 -15.60 2.18
C ILE A 170 -21.47 -15.55 0.71
N PHE A 171 -20.79 -14.69 -0.06
CA PHE A 171 -21.11 -14.49 -1.47
C PHE A 171 -20.85 -15.75 -2.31
N SER A 172 -19.78 -16.49 -2.01
CA SER A 172 -19.51 -17.79 -2.64
C SER A 172 -20.58 -18.84 -2.30
N LEU A 173 -21.14 -18.84 -1.09
CA LEU A 173 -22.20 -19.77 -0.70
C LEU A 173 -23.54 -19.41 -1.36
N THR A 174 -23.88 -18.12 -1.44
CA THR A 174 -25.11 -17.66 -2.10
C THR A 174 -25.09 -17.96 -3.61
N TYR A 175 -23.93 -17.78 -4.26
CA TYR A 175 -23.76 -18.10 -5.68
C TYR A 175 -24.06 -19.57 -5.98
N ASN A 176 -23.44 -20.48 -5.23
CA ASN A 176 -23.61 -21.93 -5.44
C ASN A 176 -25.05 -22.40 -5.20
N ARG A 177 -25.85 -21.64 -4.44
CA ARG A 177 -27.25 -21.98 -4.12
C ARG A 177 -28.26 -21.42 -5.13
N GLN A 178 -27.86 -20.47 -5.98
CA GLN A 178 -28.77 -19.69 -6.83
C GLN A 178 -28.47 -19.85 -8.34
N SER A 179 -28.06 -21.05 -8.75
CA SER A 179 -27.68 -21.38 -10.14
C SER A 179 -28.81 -21.26 -11.19
N ASN A 180 -30.03 -20.89 -10.80
CA ASN A 180 -31.22 -20.95 -11.68
C ASN A 180 -31.90 -19.60 -11.99
N VAL A 181 -31.44 -18.44 -11.48
CA VAL A 181 -32.17 -17.16 -11.69
C VAL A 181 -31.25 -15.98 -12.10
N VAL A 182 -31.36 -15.65 -13.39
CA VAL A 182 -31.19 -14.34 -14.08
C VAL A 182 -29.79 -13.69 -14.24
N THR A 183 -29.50 -13.40 -15.51
CA THR A 183 -28.25 -12.97 -16.16
C THR A 183 -27.76 -11.54 -15.86
N ASN A 184 -28.58 -10.68 -15.25
CA ASN A 184 -28.15 -9.32 -14.88
C ASN A 184 -27.42 -9.24 -13.53
N HIS A 185 -27.63 -10.22 -12.64
CA HIS A 185 -26.88 -10.30 -11.37
C HIS A 185 -25.41 -10.68 -11.59
N ILE A 186 -25.11 -11.42 -12.66
CA ILE A 186 -23.76 -11.97 -12.93
C ILE A 186 -22.72 -10.85 -13.18
N LYS A 187 -23.07 -9.78 -13.90
CA LYS A 187 -22.12 -8.67 -14.16
C LYS A 187 -21.78 -7.86 -12.90
N SER A 188 -22.77 -7.57 -12.06
CA SER A 188 -22.53 -6.92 -10.77
C SER A 188 -21.70 -7.81 -9.84
N MET A 189 -21.90 -9.14 -9.93
CA MET A 189 -21.22 -10.15 -9.14
C MET A 189 -19.71 -10.21 -9.46
N THR A 190 -19.34 -10.17 -10.74
CA THR A 190 -17.93 -10.14 -11.17
C THR A 190 -17.19 -8.89 -10.68
N PHE A 191 -17.82 -7.71 -10.77
CA PHE A 191 -17.22 -6.46 -10.29
C PHE A 191 -16.99 -6.49 -8.77
N THR A 192 -17.96 -6.98 -7.99
CA THR A 192 -17.82 -7.14 -6.53
C THR A 192 -16.62 -8.04 -6.19
N PHE A 193 -16.46 -9.19 -6.84
CA PHE A 193 -15.30 -10.07 -6.62
C PHE A 193 -13.97 -9.39 -6.97
N GLN A 194 -13.93 -8.57 -8.04
CA GLN A 194 -12.73 -7.80 -8.41
C GLN A 194 -12.36 -6.79 -7.32
N CYS A 195 -13.32 -6.04 -6.80
CA CYS A 195 -13.10 -5.09 -5.70
C CYS A 195 -12.57 -5.79 -4.44
N MET A 196 -13.17 -6.93 -4.08
CA MET A 196 -12.75 -7.72 -2.90
C MET A 196 -11.34 -8.30 -3.04
N ASN A 197 -10.94 -8.62 -4.27
CA ASN A 197 -9.58 -9.06 -4.57
C ASN A 197 -8.58 -7.91 -4.38
N ILE A 198 -8.92 -6.68 -4.77
CA ILE A 198 -8.06 -5.51 -4.52
C ILE A 198 -7.86 -5.30 -3.01
N ILE A 199 -8.90 -5.49 -2.19
CA ILE A 199 -8.82 -5.34 -0.72
C ILE A 199 -7.74 -6.25 -0.12
N LYS A 200 -7.52 -7.46 -0.68
CA LYS A 200 -6.47 -8.37 -0.22
C LYS A 200 -5.07 -7.74 -0.27
N THR A 201 -4.81 -6.82 -1.20
CA THR A 201 -3.51 -6.15 -1.34
C THR A 201 -3.24 -5.10 -0.26
N ILE A 202 -4.28 -4.56 0.37
CA ILE A 202 -4.18 -3.53 1.43
C ILE A 202 -3.35 -4.04 2.62
N ARG A 203 -3.32 -5.37 2.85
CA ARG A 203 -2.50 -5.99 3.89
C ARG A 203 -1.00 -5.68 3.76
N MET A 204 -0.51 -5.27 2.57
CA MET A 204 0.88 -4.82 2.38
C MET A 204 1.24 -3.65 3.30
N ILE A 205 0.27 -2.80 3.66
CA ILE A 205 0.49 -1.68 4.59
C ILE A 205 0.91 -2.21 5.98
N LYS A 206 0.52 -3.44 6.35
CA LYS A 206 0.95 -4.08 7.61
C LYS A 206 2.47 -4.27 7.71
N LEU A 207 3.22 -4.26 6.60
CA LEU A 207 4.69 -4.28 6.65
C LEU A 207 5.26 -3.11 7.47
N GLY A 208 4.54 -1.99 7.53
CA GLY A 208 4.87 -0.86 8.42
C GLY A 208 4.83 -1.21 9.90
N ARG A 209 4.02 -2.19 10.32
CA ARG A 209 3.98 -2.70 11.70
C ARG A 209 5.21 -3.52 12.03
N TYR A 210 5.68 -4.35 11.10
CA TYR A 210 6.77 -5.30 11.33
C TYR A 210 8.15 -4.66 11.17
N HIS A 211 8.30 -3.74 10.22
CA HIS A 211 9.58 -3.09 9.92
C HIS A 211 9.63 -1.65 10.44
N LYS A 212 10.54 -1.40 11.39
CA LYS A 212 10.77 -0.06 11.97
C LYS A 212 11.06 0.99 10.90
N SER A 213 11.88 0.66 9.90
CA SER A 213 12.23 1.60 8.82
C SER A 213 11.01 2.05 8.02
N ILE A 214 10.08 1.13 7.71
CA ILE A 214 8.83 1.46 7.01
C ILE A 214 7.93 2.32 7.92
N LYS A 215 7.83 2.00 9.22
CA LYS A 215 7.09 2.83 10.20
C LYS A 215 7.61 4.28 10.22
N LEU A 216 8.93 4.45 10.27
CA LEU A 216 9.56 5.77 10.30
C LEU A 216 9.30 6.54 9.00
N ILE A 217 9.42 5.88 7.84
CA ILE A 217 9.10 6.48 6.55
C ILE A 217 7.64 6.95 6.55
N LEU A 218 6.69 6.08 6.90
CA LEU A 218 5.26 6.41 6.93
C LEU A 218 4.93 7.57 7.87
N GLN A 219 5.56 7.62 9.05
CA GLN A 219 5.39 8.74 9.98
C GLN A 219 5.96 10.05 9.42
N SER A 220 7.05 9.97 8.65
CA SER A 220 7.68 11.15 8.02
C SER A 220 6.83 11.66 6.86
N PHE A 221 6.24 10.76 6.07
CA PHE A 221 5.20 11.09 5.09
C PHE A 221 3.99 11.76 5.74
N GLY A 222 3.57 11.29 6.92
CA GLY A 222 2.47 11.88 7.68
C GLY A 222 2.76 13.32 8.11
N GLU A 223 3.97 13.60 8.59
CA GLU A 223 4.40 14.95 8.97
C GLU A 223 4.53 15.88 7.76
N ALA A 224 5.07 15.39 6.65
CA ALA A 224 5.19 16.15 5.40
C ALA A 224 3.90 16.12 4.54
N SER A 225 2.79 15.58 5.06
CA SER A 225 1.61 15.24 4.24
C SER A 225 0.97 16.45 3.57
N MET A 226 0.87 17.58 4.27
CA MET A 226 0.30 18.83 3.73
C MET A 226 1.18 19.44 2.64
N ASP A 227 2.50 19.38 2.80
CA ASP A 227 3.44 19.87 1.80
C ASP A 227 3.43 18.99 0.54
N ILE A 228 3.44 17.66 0.73
CA ILE A 228 3.31 16.69 -0.38
C ILE A 228 1.98 16.87 -1.11
N PHE A 229 0.88 17.08 -0.37
CA PHE A 229 -0.44 17.32 -0.95
C PHE A 229 -0.44 18.61 -1.78
N THR A 230 0.15 19.69 -1.26
CA THR A 230 0.28 20.97 -1.97
C THR A 230 1.11 20.81 -3.24
N LEU A 231 2.25 20.13 -3.18
CA LEU A 231 3.07 19.84 -4.36
C LEU A 231 2.34 18.97 -5.40
N SER A 232 1.54 18.01 -4.93
CA SER A 232 0.72 17.17 -5.82
C SER A 232 -0.33 18.01 -6.56
N ILE A 233 -0.95 18.99 -5.89
CA ILE A 233 -1.88 19.93 -6.53
C ILE A 233 -1.16 20.79 -7.57
N VAL A 234 0.04 21.31 -7.25
CA VAL A 234 0.84 22.09 -8.22
C VAL A 234 1.18 21.26 -9.44
N LEU A 235 1.61 20.01 -9.26
CA LEU A 235 1.95 19.10 -10.35
C LEU A 235 0.74 18.75 -11.23
N LEU A 236 -0.42 18.48 -10.63
CA LEU A 236 -1.67 18.25 -11.37
C LEU A 236 -2.16 19.52 -12.07
N GLY A 237 -2.10 20.67 -11.39
CA GLY A 237 -2.50 21.96 -11.93
C GLY A 237 -1.67 22.37 -13.14
N THR A 238 -0.33 22.25 -13.06
CA THR A 238 0.57 22.48 -14.20
C THR A 238 0.28 21.53 -15.35
N SER A 239 0.03 20.24 -15.07
CA SER A 239 -0.35 19.26 -16.10
C SER A 239 -1.66 19.63 -16.80
N CYS A 240 -2.65 20.11 -16.06
CA CYS A 240 -3.91 20.61 -16.61
C CYS A 240 -3.72 21.84 -17.50
N VAL A 241 -2.94 22.84 -17.05
CA VAL A 241 -2.69 24.08 -17.79
C VAL A 241 -1.92 23.81 -19.08
N PHE A 242 -0.77 23.13 -18.99
CA PHE A 242 0.05 22.83 -20.16
C PHE A 242 -0.65 21.85 -21.11
N GLY A 243 -1.35 20.84 -20.58
CA GLY A 243 -2.14 19.92 -21.39
C GLY A 243 -3.28 20.62 -22.15
N ALA A 244 -3.95 21.61 -21.54
CA ALA A 244 -4.96 22.40 -22.24
C ALA A 244 -4.33 23.23 -23.38
N VAL A 245 -3.17 23.85 -23.15
CA VAL A 245 -2.46 24.63 -24.17
C VAL A 245 -1.99 23.74 -25.32
N ILE A 246 -1.38 22.58 -25.02
CA ILE A 246 -0.93 21.61 -26.04
C ILE A 246 -2.13 21.11 -26.84
N TYR A 247 -3.23 20.76 -26.19
CA TYR A 247 -4.47 20.38 -26.86
C TYR A 247 -4.95 21.48 -27.82
N SER A 248 -4.97 22.74 -27.38
CA SER A 248 -5.43 23.86 -28.23
C SER A 248 -4.57 24.05 -29.48
N ILE A 249 -3.26 23.83 -29.39
CA ILE A 249 -2.33 24.00 -30.51
C ILE A 249 -2.35 22.79 -31.45
N GLU A 250 -2.44 21.58 -30.89
CA GLU A 250 -2.42 20.32 -31.65
C GLU A 250 -3.83 19.87 -32.11
N ARG A 251 -4.87 20.69 -31.88
CA ARG A 251 -6.26 20.38 -32.26
C ARG A 251 -6.45 20.23 -33.76
N THR A 252 -5.60 20.86 -34.55
CA THR A 252 -5.66 20.80 -36.02
C THR A 252 -5.13 19.46 -36.51
N THR A 253 -5.86 18.82 -37.42
CA THR A 253 -5.45 17.56 -38.05
C THR A 253 -4.04 17.68 -38.61
N ASN A 254 -3.12 16.83 -38.14
CA ASN A 254 -1.76 16.79 -38.67
C ASN A 254 -1.83 16.38 -40.16
N PRO A 255 -1.34 17.22 -41.10
CA PRO A 255 -1.39 16.93 -42.53
C PRO A 255 -0.66 15.64 -42.93
N ALA A 256 0.31 15.19 -42.13
CA ALA A 256 1.15 14.03 -42.45
C ALA A 256 0.55 12.68 -42.06
N THR A 257 -0.36 12.63 -41.08
CA THR A 257 -0.85 11.37 -40.50
C THR A 257 -2.38 11.21 -40.51
N SER A 258 -3.11 12.25 -40.93
CA SER A 258 -4.58 12.28 -41.00
C SER A 258 -5.30 11.80 -39.72
N THR A 259 -4.60 11.84 -38.57
CA THR A 259 -5.08 11.32 -37.29
C THR A 259 -5.03 12.46 -36.26
N ILE A 260 -6.06 12.56 -35.44
CA ILE A 260 -6.12 13.50 -34.31
C ILE A 260 -5.17 12.99 -33.22
N LEU A 261 -4.04 13.66 -33.00
CA LEU A 261 -3.05 13.24 -32.01
C LEU A 261 -3.60 13.31 -30.57
N PHE A 262 -4.40 14.34 -30.27
CA PHE A 262 -5.04 14.49 -28.96
C PHE A 262 -6.57 14.52 -29.09
N PRO A 263 -7.25 13.36 -28.99
CA PRO A 263 -8.70 13.28 -29.16
C PRO A 263 -9.49 14.14 -28.16
N THR A 264 -9.01 14.24 -26.93
CA THR A 264 -9.65 14.98 -25.83
C THR A 264 -8.62 15.78 -25.06
N VAL A 265 -9.09 16.81 -24.35
CA VAL A 265 -8.24 17.58 -23.41
C VAL A 265 -7.63 16.63 -22.36
N GLY A 266 -8.41 15.67 -21.87
CA GLY A 266 -7.93 14.66 -20.90
C GLY A 266 -6.73 13.85 -21.39
N ASN A 267 -6.69 13.49 -22.68
CA ASN A 267 -5.55 12.77 -23.25
C ASN A 267 -4.28 13.65 -23.29
N SER A 268 -4.42 14.95 -23.55
CA SER A 268 -3.29 15.88 -23.54
C SER A 268 -2.79 16.16 -22.11
N VAL A 269 -3.69 16.28 -21.14
CA VAL A 269 -3.33 16.38 -19.71
C VAL A 269 -2.63 15.11 -19.23
N TYR A 270 -3.12 13.93 -19.62
CA TYR A 270 -2.49 12.64 -19.32
C TYR A 270 -1.07 12.55 -19.90
N TYR A 271 -0.89 12.90 -21.18
CA TYR A 271 0.43 12.99 -21.79
C TYR A 271 1.35 13.95 -21.01
N THR A 272 0.87 15.15 -20.71
CA THR A 272 1.65 16.19 -20.03
C THR A 272 2.11 15.71 -18.66
N LEU A 273 1.23 15.04 -17.91
CA LEU A 273 1.55 14.43 -16.62
C LEU A 273 2.66 13.38 -16.76
N LEU A 274 2.57 12.49 -17.74
CA LEU A 274 3.59 11.47 -18.00
C LEU A 274 4.93 12.06 -18.48
N ALA A 275 4.88 13.16 -19.23
CA ALA A 275 6.07 13.85 -19.72
C ALA A 275 6.80 14.56 -18.58
N ILE A 276 6.07 15.30 -17.73
CA ILE A 276 6.60 15.99 -16.54
C ILE A 276 7.20 14.99 -15.54
N THR A 277 6.58 13.81 -15.38
CA THR A 277 7.06 12.75 -14.48
C THR A 277 8.17 11.88 -15.07
N ASN A 278 8.67 12.20 -16.27
CA ASN A 278 9.68 11.42 -17.00
C ASN A 278 9.29 9.94 -17.25
N VAL A 279 8.00 9.59 -17.16
CA VAL A 279 7.53 8.25 -17.57
C VAL A 279 7.60 8.13 -19.08
N GLY A 280 7.09 9.14 -19.80
CA GLY A 280 7.03 9.19 -21.25
C GLY A 280 6.06 8.16 -21.86
N PHE A 281 5.26 8.57 -22.85
CA PHE A 281 4.40 7.66 -23.60
C PHE A 281 4.39 8.02 -25.08
N GLU A 282 4.64 7.02 -25.92
CA GLU A 282 4.85 7.20 -27.37
C GLU A 282 3.56 7.47 -28.15
N GLY A 283 2.38 7.23 -27.58
CA GLY A 283 1.12 7.35 -28.31
C GLY A 283 0.55 8.76 -28.45
N PHE A 284 1.06 9.75 -27.71
CA PHE A 284 0.47 11.10 -27.65
C PHE A 284 1.54 12.21 -27.68
N LEU A 285 2.37 12.30 -28.73
CA LEU A 285 3.42 13.33 -28.82
C LEU A 285 2.95 14.58 -29.58
N PRO A 286 3.28 15.81 -29.12
CA PRO A 286 3.04 17.02 -29.91
C PRO A 286 3.87 16.99 -31.19
N SER A 287 3.20 17.28 -32.32
CA SER A 287 3.80 17.21 -33.64
C SER A 287 4.27 18.58 -34.14
N THR A 288 3.57 19.65 -33.76
CA THR A 288 3.86 21.02 -34.17
C THR A 288 5.11 21.56 -33.47
N TYR A 289 5.83 22.46 -34.14
CA TYR A 289 7.00 23.12 -33.53
C TYR A 289 6.64 23.86 -32.24
N LEU A 290 5.50 24.57 -32.23
CA LEU A 290 5.03 25.29 -31.03
C LEU A 290 4.64 24.32 -29.90
N GLY A 291 3.93 23.24 -30.21
CA GLY A 291 3.57 22.21 -29.23
C GLY A 291 4.79 21.57 -28.59
N LYS A 292 5.85 21.31 -29.37
CA LYS A 292 7.13 20.79 -28.86
C LYS A 292 7.83 21.76 -27.91
N TRP A 293 7.91 23.05 -28.25
CA TRP A 293 8.50 24.07 -27.37
C TRP A 293 7.75 24.19 -26.04
N ILE A 294 6.42 24.15 -26.09
CA ILE A 294 5.57 24.21 -24.89
C ILE A 294 5.73 22.94 -24.05
N ALA A 295 5.83 21.77 -24.68
CA ALA A 295 6.14 20.53 -23.99
C ALA A 295 7.52 20.59 -23.31
N CYS A 296 8.55 21.12 -23.96
CA CYS A 296 9.86 21.32 -23.32
C CYS A 296 9.78 22.24 -22.09
N ALA A 297 9.04 23.35 -22.19
CA ALA A 297 8.82 24.24 -21.06
C ALA A 297 8.07 23.54 -19.91
N ALA A 298 7.00 22.80 -20.23
CA ALA A 298 6.21 22.03 -19.27
C ALA A 298 7.07 20.99 -18.54
N ILE A 299 7.83 20.18 -19.27
CA ILE A 299 8.74 19.17 -18.71
C ILE A 299 9.78 19.80 -17.78
N THR A 300 10.34 20.95 -18.17
CA THR A 300 11.35 21.65 -17.36
C THR A 300 10.75 22.12 -16.02
N ILE A 301 9.59 22.78 -16.05
CA ILE A 301 8.89 23.24 -14.83
C ILE A 301 8.45 22.04 -13.97
N GLY A 302 7.99 20.99 -14.63
CA GLY A 302 7.59 19.74 -13.99
C GLY A 302 8.74 19.07 -13.24
N LEU A 303 9.90 19.00 -13.86
CA LEU A 303 11.11 18.42 -13.26
C LEU A 303 11.57 19.21 -12.02
N LEU A 304 11.47 20.54 -12.06
CA LEU A 304 11.72 21.39 -10.88
C LEU A 304 10.72 21.10 -9.75
N THR A 305 9.45 20.85 -10.09
CA THR A 305 8.40 20.56 -9.11
C THR A 305 8.60 19.19 -8.45
N ILE A 306 9.02 18.16 -9.20
CA ILE A 306 9.27 16.80 -8.71
C ILE A 306 10.54 16.70 -7.85
N ALA A 307 11.46 17.66 -7.95
CA ALA A 307 12.65 17.69 -7.09
C ALA A 307 12.34 18.02 -5.62
N LEU A 308 11.19 18.66 -5.34
CA LEU A 308 10.84 19.21 -4.02
C LEU A 308 10.30 18.20 -2.97
N PRO A 309 9.50 17.17 -3.30
CA PRO A 309 8.95 16.25 -2.32
C PRO A 309 9.99 15.45 -1.54
N LEU A 310 11.10 15.09 -2.18
CA LEU A 310 12.10 14.21 -1.58
C LEU A 310 12.77 14.87 -0.34
N PRO A 311 13.30 16.10 -0.41
CA PRO A 311 13.79 16.82 0.77
C PRO A 311 12.76 16.98 1.89
N LEU A 312 11.49 17.24 1.55
CA LEU A 312 10.41 17.42 2.53
C LEU A 312 10.14 16.15 3.35
N ILE A 313 10.23 14.98 2.72
CA ILE A 313 10.08 13.68 3.41
C ILE A 313 11.35 13.34 4.19
N LEU A 314 12.52 13.66 3.63
CA LEU A 314 13.82 13.31 4.20
C LEU A 314 14.11 14.07 5.51
N SER A 315 13.73 15.35 5.61
CA SER A 315 14.02 16.14 6.82
C SER A 315 13.43 15.50 8.09
N PRO A 316 12.10 15.25 8.21
CA PRO A 316 11.54 14.60 9.40
C PRO A 316 11.99 13.15 9.59
N TYR A 317 12.28 12.44 8.49
CA TYR A 317 12.82 11.09 8.55
C TYR A 317 14.21 11.05 9.20
N THR A 318 15.09 11.95 8.78
CA THR A 318 16.45 12.05 9.33
C THR A 318 16.43 12.48 10.80
N GLU A 319 15.54 13.39 11.17
CA GLU A 319 15.34 13.77 12.56
C GLU A 319 14.97 12.53 13.41
N LYS A 320 13.93 11.78 13.03
CA LYS A 320 13.51 10.58 13.77
C LYS A 320 14.56 9.47 13.82
N LEU A 321 15.40 9.34 12.79
CA LEU A 321 16.51 8.39 12.81
C LEU A 321 17.60 8.77 13.82
N LEU A 322 17.80 10.07 14.01
CA LEU A 322 18.84 10.64 14.86
C LEU A 322 18.41 10.77 16.32
N THR A 323 17.10 10.90 16.60
CA THR A 323 16.53 11.00 17.95
C THR A 323 16.48 9.64 18.67
N LYS A 324 17.58 8.86 18.63
CA LYS A 324 17.70 7.56 19.32
C LYS A 324 17.76 7.66 20.85
N ASN A 325 17.97 8.84 21.42
CA ASN A 325 18.12 9.06 22.86
C ASN A 325 16.89 9.77 23.45
N LYS A 326 15.68 9.26 23.22
CA LYS A 326 14.49 9.76 23.95
C LYS A 326 14.45 9.13 25.34
N LYS A 327 14.22 9.95 26.36
CA LYS A 327 13.86 9.45 27.70
C LYS A 327 12.46 8.84 27.62
N ILE A 328 12.34 7.53 27.85
CA ILE A 328 11.06 6.82 27.86
C ILE A 328 10.51 6.84 29.27
N ILE A 329 9.25 7.24 29.43
CA ILE A 329 8.54 7.22 30.71
C ILE A 329 7.36 6.25 30.56
N TYR A 330 7.26 5.28 31.45
CA TYR A 330 6.16 4.33 31.48
C TYR A 330 5.06 4.82 32.44
N GLN A 331 3.82 4.84 31.97
CA GLN A 331 2.65 5.24 32.73
C GLN A 331 1.55 4.18 32.64
N ASN A 332 0.76 4.07 33.70
CA ASN A 332 -0.51 3.34 33.66
C ASN A 332 -1.58 4.16 32.91
N VAL A 333 -2.67 3.49 32.54
CA VAL A 333 -3.84 4.13 31.90
C VAL A 333 -4.44 5.24 32.78
N ASP A 334 -4.30 5.12 34.10
CA ASP A 334 -4.80 6.07 35.09
C ASP A 334 -3.86 7.29 35.29
N GLY A 335 -2.76 7.36 34.53
CA GLY A 335 -1.78 8.45 34.56
C GLY A 335 -0.74 8.37 35.67
N SER A 336 -0.75 7.33 36.49
CA SER A 336 0.32 7.08 37.47
C SER A 336 1.62 6.65 36.79
N GLU A 337 2.74 7.28 37.15
CA GLU A 337 4.06 6.87 36.71
C GLU A 337 4.47 5.56 37.38
N ILE A 338 5.01 4.63 36.58
CA ILE A 338 5.55 3.38 37.08
C ILE A 338 6.96 3.70 37.60
N SER A 339 7.19 3.49 38.91
CA SER A 339 8.45 3.88 39.55
C SER A 339 9.63 3.06 39.02
N ASN A 340 10.84 3.66 38.99
CA ASN A 340 12.05 2.95 38.52
C ASN A 340 12.45 1.74 39.38
N ASP A 341 11.87 1.61 40.58
CA ASP A 341 12.10 0.50 41.52
C ASP A 341 11.09 -0.65 41.34
N ASP A 342 10.20 -0.58 40.35
CA ASP A 342 9.32 -1.69 39.98
C ASP A 342 10.17 -2.82 39.36
N PRO A 343 10.05 -4.09 39.80
CA PRO A 343 10.79 -5.21 39.21
C PRO A 343 10.55 -5.37 37.70
N ASP A 344 9.42 -4.88 37.20
CA ASP A 344 9.07 -4.83 35.77
C ASP A 344 9.92 -3.82 34.97
N VAL A 345 10.51 -2.82 35.65
CA VAL A 345 11.44 -1.80 35.12
C VAL A 345 12.91 -2.23 35.29
N GLU A 346 13.25 -2.95 36.35
CA GLU A 346 14.62 -3.45 36.57
C GLU A 346 15.03 -4.50 35.51
N TYR A 347 14.09 -5.36 35.08
CA TYR A 347 14.26 -6.28 33.95
C TYR A 347 14.50 -5.58 32.58
N ILE A 348 14.33 -4.26 32.51
CA ILE A 348 14.49 -3.43 31.29
C ILE A 348 15.96 -3.02 31.07
N ARG A 349 16.82 -3.04 32.10
CA ARG A 349 18.24 -2.65 31.97
C ARG A 349 19.19 -3.79 31.60
N ASP A 350 18.82 -5.04 31.90
CA ASP A 350 19.72 -6.19 31.77
C ASP A 350 19.72 -6.87 30.38
N TYR A 351 19.06 -6.27 29.38
CA TYR A 351 19.00 -6.80 28.00
C TYR A 351 19.41 -5.80 26.91
#